data_AF-A0A7W8F1D2-F1
#
_entry.id   AF-A0A7W8F1D2-F1
#
_cell.length_a   1.000
_cell.length_b   1.000
_cell.length_c   1.000
_cell.angle_alpha   90.00
_cell.angle_beta   90.00
_cell.angle_gamma   90.00
#
_symmetry.space_group_name_H-M   'P 1'
#
loop_
_entity.id
_entity.type
_entity.pdbx_description
1 polymer ?
#
loop_
_entity_poly.entity_id
_entity_poly.type
_entity_poly.pdbx_seq_one_letter_code
_entity_poly.pdbx_strand_id
1 'polypeptide(L)' 'MVSRRGSSGGPDPVALIEIDLYGDLMIAASSADEDRLSPDRIDEVLRVVPRVSDAEGG' A
#
# COMPACT_ATOMS: atom_id res chain seq x y z
N MET A 1 -16.33 3.03 22.73
CA MET A 1 -14.97 3.55 23.02
C MET A 1 -13.97 2.50 22.55
N VAL A 2 -13.23 2.78 21.47
CA VAL A 2 -12.07 1.94 21.13
C VAL A 2 -11.05 2.14 22.25
N SER A 3 -10.73 1.07 22.95
CA SER A 3 -9.75 1.13 24.03
C SER A 3 -8.38 1.32 23.37
N ARG A 4 -7.92 2.57 23.27
CA ARG A 4 -6.50 2.87 23.05
C ARG A 4 -5.75 2.51 24.34
N ARG A 5 -5.66 1.21 24.63
CA ARG A 5 -4.51 0.71 25.37
C ARG A 5 -3.35 0.88 24.41
N GLY A 6 -2.62 1.98 24.55
CA GLY A 6 -1.19 1.91 24.26
C GLY A 6 -0.69 0.73 25.07
N SER A 7 -0.35 -0.36 24.39
CA SER A 7 0.26 -1.51 25.05
C SER A 7 1.52 -0.99 25.72
N SER A 8 1.61 -1.14 27.03
CA SER A 8 2.73 -0.73 27.86
C SER A 8 3.98 -1.62 27.65
N GLY A 9 4.18 -2.13 26.44
CA GLY A 9 5.26 -3.03 26.08
C GLY A 9 5.32 -3.20 24.57
N GLY A 10 6.30 -2.53 23.96
CA GLY A 10 6.85 -2.78 22.62
C GLY A 10 5.87 -2.85 21.42
N PRO A 11 6.42 -2.86 20.20
CA PRO A 11 5.71 -3.35 19.03
C PRO A 11 5.40 -4.85 19.19
N ASP A 12 4.29 -5.30 18.62
CA ASP A 12 3.93 -6.71 18.56
C ASP A 12 4.95 -7.49 17.71
N PRO A 13 5.64 -8.50 18.25
CA PRO A 13 6.64 -9.26 17.50
C PRO A 13 6.07 -9.99 16.28
N VAL A 14 4.80 -10.39 16.30
CA VAL A 14 4.15 -11.01 15.13
C VAL A 14 3.99 -9.97 14.02
N ALA A 15 3.50 -8.79 14.35
CA ALA A 15 3.35 -7.70 13.40
C ALA A 15 4.69 -7.28 12.77
N LEU A 16 5.78 -7.29 13.54
CA LEU A 16 7.12 -6.99 13.02
C LEU A 16 7.57 -8.02 11.97
N ILE A 17 7.39 -9.31 12.24
CA ILE A 17 7.72 -10.38 11.29
C ILE A 17 6.87 -10.26 10.03
N GLU A 18 5.58 -9.94 10.19
CA GLU A 18 4.68 -9.74 9.04
C GLU A 18 5.13 -8.55 8.18
N ILE A 19 5.54 -7.43 8.77
CA ILE A 19 6.05 -6.27 8.04
C ILE A 19 7.29 -6.65 7.21
N ASP A 20 8.24 -7.37 7.81
CA ASP A 20 9.45 -7.81 7.11
C ASP A 20 9.09 -8.73 5.92
N LEU A 21 8.19 -9.71 6.13
CA LEU A 21 7.71 -10.60 5.08
C LEU A 21 7.01 -9.84 3.93
N TYR A 22 6.10 -8.92 4.26
CA TYR A 22 5.40 -8.15 3.24
C TYR A 22 6.33 -7.19 2.49
N GLY A 23 7.36 -6.65 3.16
CA GLY A 23 8.40 -5.84 2.53
C GLY A 23 9.14 -6.62 1.45
N ASP A 24 9.59 -7.83 1.75
CA ASP A 24 10.27 -8.71 0.78
C ASP A 24 9.36 -9.06 -0.40
N LEU A 25 8.08 -9.35 -0.16
CA LEU A 25 7.12 -9.65 -1.20
C LEU A 25 6.84 -8.45 -2.12
N MET A 26 6.77 -7.22 -1.59
CA MET A 26 6.60 -6.01 -2.40
C MET A 26 7.79 -5.79 -3.32
N ILE A 27 9.01 -5.99 -2.83
CA ILE A 27 10.23 -5.87 -3.63
C ILE A 27 10.23 -6.93 -4.73
N ALA A 28 10.00 -8.20 -4.36
CA ALA A 28 9.94 -9.31 -5.30
C ALA A 28 8.90 -9.05 -6.41
N ALA A 29 7.68 -8.64 -6.04
CA ALA A 29 6.63 -8.31 -6.98
C ALA A 29 6.99 -7.12 -7.88
N SER A 30 7.62 -6.07 -7.35
CA SER A 30 8.06 -4.91 -8.15
C SER A 30 9.21 -5.22 -9.13
N SER A 31 9.97 -6.28 -8.84
CA SER A 31 11.10 -6.75 -9.65
C SER A 31 10.75 -7.88 -10.62
N ALA A 32 9.57 -8.48 -10.48
CA ALA A 32 9.09 -9.50 -11.38
C ALA A 32 8.87 -8.89 -12.78
N ASP A 33 9.16 -9.66 -13.83
CA ASP A 33 9.00 -9.28 -15.24
C ASP A 33 7.51 -9.15 -15.68
N GLU A 34 6.59 -8.91 -14.74
CA GLU A 34 5.19 -8.67 -15.07
C GLU A 34 4.96 -7.23 -15.53
N ASP A 35 4.04 -7.05 -16.47
CA ASP A 35 3.66 -5.73 -16.95
C ASP A 35 3.07 -4.90 -15.81
N ARG A 36 3.56 -3.67 -15.67
CA ARG A 36 2.96 -2.72 -14.73
C ARG A 36 1.49 -2.48 -15.11
N LEU A 37 0.63 -2.45 -14.10
CA LEU A 37 -0.76 -2.05 -14.27
C LEU A 37 -0.83 -0.67 -14.96
N SER A 38 -1.80 -0.49 -15.85
CA SER A 38 -2.10 0.83 -16.40
C SER A 38 -2.58 1.78 -15.31
N PRO A 39 -2.38 3.11 -15.46
CA PRO A 39 -2.88 4.09 -14.50
C PRO A 39 -4.38 3.93 -14.18
N ASP A 40 -5.22 3.73 -15.20
CA ASP A 40 -6.67 3.49 -15.01
C ASP A 40 -6.94 2.26 -14.14
N ARG A 41 -6.18 1.18 -14.32
CA ARG A 41 -6.32 -0.05 -13.55
C ARG A 41 -5.80 0.11 -12.12
N ILE A 42 -4.77 0.93 -11.92
CA ILE A 42 -4.28 1.31 -10.59
C ILE A 42 -5.37 2.11 -9.85
N ASP A 43 -5.98 3.09 -10.50
CA ASP A 43 -7.06 3.88 -9.90
C ASP A 43 -8.28 3.03 -9.55
N GLU A 44 -8.65 2.07 -10.41
CA GLU A 44 -9.71 1.10 -10.13
C GLU A 44 -9.41 0.25 -8.88
N VAL A 45 -8.19 -0.29 -8.78
CA VAL A 45 -7.76 -1.12 -7.64
C VAL A 45 -7.70 -0.31 -6.36
N LEU A 46 -7.14 0.90 -6.42
CA LEU A 46 -7.03 1.81 -5.28
C LEU A 46 -8.34 2.52 -4.94
N ARG A 47 -9.37 2.37 -5.79
CA ARG A 47 -10.65 3.08 -5.70
C ARG A 47 -10.45 4.58 -5.62
N VAL A 48 -9.45 5.10 -6.32
CA VAL A 48 -9.17 6.53 -6.41
C VAL A 48 -10.12 7.11 -7.44
N VAL A 49 -10.95 8.07 -7.03
CA VAL A 49 -11.75 8.85 -7.99
C VAL A 49 -10.78 9.72 -8.79
N PRO A 50 -10.85 9.74 -10.14
CA PRO A 50 -9.96 10.57 -10.95
C PRO A 50 -9.98 12.01 -10.45
N ARG A 51 -8.79 12.56 -10.16
CA ARG A 51 -8.69 13.96 -9.76
C ARG A 51 -8.98 14.80 -11.01
N VAL A 52 -9.96 15.69 -10.94
CA VAL A 52 -10.42 16.55 -12.05
C VAL A 52 -9.35 17.59 -12.49
N SER A 53 -8.09 17.44 -12.07
CA SER A 53 -7.08 18.50 -12.15
C SER A 53 -6.05 18.36 -13.29
N ASP A 54 -6.13 17.33 -14.13
CA ASP A 54 -5.25 17.19 -15.31
C ASP A 54 -5.88 17.74 -16.62
N ALA A 55 -7.01 18.47 -16.52
CA ALA A 55 -7.74 18.96 -17.69
C ALA A 55 -7.33 20.36 -18.20
N GLU A 56 -6.44 21.09 -17.51
CA GLU A 56 -6.04 22.46 -17.91
C GLU A 56 -4.52 22.59 -17.89
N GLY A 57 -3.90 22.33 -19.04
CA GLY A 57 -2.46 22.42 -19.25
C GLY A 57 -2.07 22.19 -20.70
N GLY A 58 -2.75 22.87 -21.63
CA GLY A 58 -2.47 22.84 -23.07
C GLY A 58 -3.13 24.01 -23.79
#